data_AF-A0A100VY55-F1
#
_entry.id   AF-A0A100VY55-F1
#
_cell.length_a   1.000
_cell.length_b   1.000
_cell.length_c   1.000
_cell.angle_alpha   90.00
_cell.angle_beta   90.00
_cell.angle_gamma   90.00
#
_symmetry.space_group_name_H-M   'P 1'
#
loop_
_entity.id
_entity.type
_entity.pdbx_description
1 polymer ?
#
loop_
_entity_poly.entity_id
_entity_poly.type
_entity_poly.pdbx_seq_one_letter_code
_entity_poly.pdbx_strand_id
1 'polypeptide(L)'
;MKKLSLNTLAVTVGGLALSLSAGAGLASAQPDIGPMVDSPCTYEQAMAAVHAENPMAAQYLDQSPPNQQFLRVFLSSPRDQRVNLLNQIKNNQGAAQALPVFTQMLTSCVKY
;
A
#
# COMPACT_ATOMS: atom_id res chain seq x y z
N MET A 1 70.03 7.99 -10.43
CA MET A 1 69.56 6.77 -11.13
C MET A 1 68.90 5.90 -10.06
N LYS A 2 67.65 5.45 -10.09
CA LYS A 2 66.68 5.14 -11.16
C LYS A 2 65.29 5.68 -10.78
N LYS A 3 64.57 6.15 -11.79
CA LYS A 3 63.12 6.42 -11.76
C LYS A 3 62.39 5.08 -11.70
N LEU A 4 61.32 4.99 -10.92
CA LEU A 4 60.19 4.10 -11.18
C LEU A 4 58.92 4.80 -10.72
N SER A 5 57.93 4.71 -11.59
CA SER A 5 56.73 5.51 -11.68
C SER A 5 55.52 4.58 -11.59
N LEU A 6 54.36 5.20 -11.33
CA LEU A 6 52.99 4.75 -11.60
C LEU A 6 52.28 3.87 -10.57
N ASN A 7 51.19 4.48 -10.09
CA ASN A 7 49.83 3.95 -9.97
C ASN A 7 49.55 3.01 -8.80
N THR A 8 48.57 3.38 -7.96
CA THR A 8 47.16 3.04 -8.22
C THR A 8 46.26 3.68 -7.15
N LEU A 9 45.15 4.27 -7.62
CA LEU A 9 44.04 4.82 -6.85
C LEU A 9 43.32 3.73 -6.03
N ALA A 10 42.98 4.05 -4.79
CA ALA A 10 41.86 3.40 -4.10
C ALA A 10 41.25 4.38 -3.08
N VAL A 11 40.38 5.27 -3.58
CA VAL A 11 39.46 6.04 -2.73
C VAL A 11 38.20 5.19 -2.58
N THR A 12 38.08 4.48 -1.45
CA THR A 12 36.83 3.84 -1.06
C THR A 12 36.05 4.80 -0.16
N VAL A 13 35.22 5.66 -0.77
CA VAL A 13 34.12 6.34 -0.07
C VAL A 13 32.91 5.42 -0.19
N GLY A 14 32.59 4.70 0.87
CA GLY A 14 31.44 3.80 0.90
C GLY A 14 30.81 3.82 2.28
N GLY A 15 29.70 4.55 2.42
CA GLY A 15 28.95 4.62 3.67
C GLY A 15 28.03 5.83 3.75
N LEU A 16 27.21 6.08 2.73
CA LEU A 16 26.07 6.99 2.88
C LEU A 16 25.06 6.32 3.82
N ALA A 17 25.12 6.66 5.10
CA ALA A 17 24.03 6.41 6.05
C ALA A 17 22.87 7.33 5.67
N LEU A 18 22.00 6.86 4.77
CA LEU A 18 20.70 7.49 4.54
C LEU A 18 19.77 7.10 5.70
N SER A 19 19.85 7.87 6.78
CA SER A 19 18.82 7.91 7.82
C SER A 19 17.54 8.48 7.21
N LEU A 20 16.69 7.62 6.63
CA LEU A 20 15.31 7.98 6.30
C LEU A 20 14.47 7.99 7.58
N SER A 21 14.73 8.95 8.46
CA SER A 21 13.70 9.46 9.36
C SER A 21 12.78 10.35 8.56
N ALA A 22 11.99 9.74 7.67
CA ALA A 22 10.79 10.36 7.14
C ALA A 22 9.76 10.35 8.28
N GLY A 23 9.95 11.25 9.24
CA GLY A 23 8.85 11.79 10.03
C GLY A 23 7.97 12.57 9.06
N ALA A 24 7.17 11.85 8.28
CA ALA A 24 6.03 12.44 7.62
C ALA A 24 5.12 12.90 8.75
N GLY A 25 5.23 14.19 9.11
CA GLY A 25 4.11 14.89 9.70
C GLY A 25 2.92 14.52 8.83
N LEU A 26 1.91 13.90 9.44
CA LEU A 26 0.64 13.62 8.78
C LEU A 26 0.07 15.00 8.45
N ALA A 27 0.47 15.57 7.33
CA ALA A 27 -0.38 16.52 6.64
C ALA A 27 -1.69 15.75 6.50
N SER A 28 -2.73 16.17 7.22
CA SER A 28 -4.09 15.64 7.09
C SER A 28 -4.61 16.02 5.70
N ALA A 29 -3.98 15.49 4.66
CA ALA A 29 -4.55 15.41 3.35
C ALA A 29 -5.63 14.33 3.42
N GLN A 30 -6.78 14.62 2.84
CA GLN A 30 -7.80 13.60 2.63
C GLN A 30 -7.12 12.42 1.91
N PRO A 31 -7.29 11.17 2.39
CA PRO A 31 -6.65 10.03 1.76
C PRO A 31 -7.03 9.97 0.28
N ASP A 32 -6.03 9.79 -0.59
CA ASP A 32 -6.28 9.61 -2.02
C ASP A 32 -6.98 8.27 -2.24
N ILE A 33 -8.25 8.33 -2.58
CA ILE A 33 -9.09 7.15 -2.84
C ILE A 33 -9.06 6.71 -4.31
N GLY A 34 -8.40 7.48 -5.20
CA GLY A 34 -8.29 7.17 -6.62
C GLY A 34 -7.84 5.73 -6.89
N PRO A 35 -6.73 5.25 -6.28
CA PRO A 35 -6.25 3.88 -6.47
C PRO A 35 -7.27 2.80 -6.11
N MET A 36 -8.11 3.02 -5.09
CA MET A 36 -9.16 2.06 -4.71
C MET A 36 -10.33 2.09 -5.68
N VAL A 37 -10.79 3.29 -6.06
CA VAL A 37 -11.97 3.49 -6.90
C VAL A 37 -11.74 2.98 -8.31
N ASP A 38 -10.55 3.22 -8.86
CA ASP A 38 -10.15 2.86 -10.23
C ASP A 38 -9.51 1.47 -10.33
N SER A 39 -9.48 0.73 -9.22
CA SER A 39 -8.86 -0.60 -9.16
C SER A 39 -9.55 -1.60 -10.11
N PRO A 40 -8.78 -2.35 -10.93
CA PRO A 40 -9.31 -3.40 -11.79
C PRO A 40 -9.44 -4.76 -11.09
N CYS A 41 -9.12 -4.87 -9.80
CA CYS A 41 -9.10 -6.16 -9.10
C CYS A 41 -10.47 -6.85 -9.13
N THR A 42 -10.44 -8.17 -9.26
CA THR A 42 -11.51 -9.01 -8.73
C THR A 42 -11.36 -9.20 -7.21
N TYR A 43 -12.44 -9.65 -6.57
CA TYR A 43 -12.41 -9.98 -5.14
C TYR A 43 -11.35 -11.04 -4.81
N GLU A 44 -11.24 -12.09 -5.61
CA GLU A 44 -10.28 -13.18 -5.36
C GLU A 44 -8.83 -12.69 -5.48
N GLN A 45 -8.51 -11.84 -6.46
CA GLN A 45 -7.17 -11.24 -6.59
C GLN A 45 -6.83 -10.33 -5.41
N ALA A 46 -7.80 -9.55 -4.94
CA ALA A 46 -7.62 -8.71 -3.76
C ALA A 46 -7.37 -9.56 -2.50
N MET A 47 -8.15 -10.62 -2.29
CA MET A 47 -7.94 -11.53 -1.17
C MET A 47 -6.60 -12.26 -1.25
N ALA A 48 -6.19 -12.73 -2.44
CA ALA A 48 -4.88 -13.34 -2.65
C ALA A 48 -3.75 -12.36 -2.32
N ALA A 49 -3.86 -11.10 -2.75
CA ALA A 49 -2.86 -10.07 -2.48
C ALA A 49 -2.69 -9.78 -0.99
N VAL A 50 -3.77 -9.58 -0.23
CA VAL A 50 -3.65 -9.31 1.21
C VAL A 50 -3.12 -10.52 1.97
N HIS A 51 -3.49 -11.74 1.59
CA HIS A 51 -2.94 -12.96 2.19
C HIS A 51 -1.44 -13.12 1.92
N ALA A 52 -0.96 -12.73 0.74
CA ALA A 52 0.45 -12.82 0.38
C ALA A 52 1.29 -11.69 1.00
N GLU A 53 0.78 -10.45 0.98
CA GLU A 53 1.57 -9.25 1.32
C GLU A 53 1.38 -8.78 2.76
N ASN A 54 0.24 -9.08 3.39
CA ASN A 54 -0.04 -8.72 4.78
C ASN A 54 -0.88 -9.79 5.51
N PRO A 55 -0.29 -10.95 5.87
CA PRO A 55 -1.00 -12.07 6.48
C PRO A 55 -1.72 -11.73 7.78
N MET A 56 -1.19 -10.79 8.57
CA MET A 56 -1.83 -10.34 9.80
C MET A 56 -3.13 -9.58 9.49
N ALA A 57 -3.12 -8.67 8.50
CA ALA A 57 -4.34 -8.00 8.08
C ALA A 57 -5.34 -8.96 7.42
N ALA A 58 -4.86 -9.95 6.67
CA ALA A 58 -5.69 -11.01 6.12
C ALA A 58 -6.45 -11.75 7.24
N GLN A 59 -5.76 -12.15 8.31
CA GLN A 59 -6.41 -12.80 9.47
C GLN A 59 -7.53 -11.94 10.08
N TYR A 60 -7.31 -10.64 10.26
CA TYR A 60 -8.36 -9.74 10.76
C TYR A 60 -9.54 -9.61 9.78
N LEU A 61 -9.26 -9.58 8.47
CA LEU A 61 -10.27 -9.50 7.43
C LEU A 61 -11.09 -10.81 7.34
N ASP A 62 -10.43 -11.96 7.45
CA ASP A 62 -11.05 -13.30 7.41
C ASP A 62 -12.00 -13.50 8.59
N GLN A 63 -11.69 -12.92 9.74
CA GLN A 63 -12.53 -12.95 10.94
C GLN A 63 -13.65 -11.91 10.91
N SER A 64 -13.72 -11.06 9.88
CA SER A 64 -14.72 -10.00 9.74
C SER A 64 -15.61 -10.22 8.51
N PRO A 65 -16.70 -11.02 8.63
CA PRO A 65 -17.69 -11.18 7.58
C PRO A 65 -18.25 -9.85 7.03
N PRO A 66 -18.52 -8.82 7.87
CA PRO A 66 -18.96 -7.51 7.37
C PRO A 66 -17.94 -6.83 6.44
N ASN A 67 -16.63 -6.92 6.75
CA ASN A 67 -15.60 -6.31 5.91
C ASN A 67 -15.42 -7.05 4.59
N GLN A 68 -15.50 -8.39 4.61
CA GLN A 68 -15.48 -9.19 3.38
C GLN A 68 -16.68 -8.87 2.51
N GLN A 69 -17.88 -8.74 3.09
CA GLN A 69 -19.07 -8.37 2.34
C GLN A 69 -18.96 -6.97 1.75
N PHE A 70 -18.46 -5.99 2.51
CA PHE A 70 -18.18 -4.65 2.00
C PHE A 70 -17.23 -4.71 0.80
N LEU A 71 -16.14 -5.48 0.89
CA LEU A 71 -15.17 -5.61 -0.19
C LEU A 71 -15.78 -6.24 -1.45
N ARG A 72 -16.60 -7.29 -1.31
CA ARG A 72 -17.33 -7.90 -2.44
C ARG A 72 -18.25 -6.89 -3.13
N VAL A 73 -19.04 -6.15 -2.36
CA VAL A 73 -19.94 -5.10 -2.88
C VAL A 73 -19.14 -3.99 -3.55
N PHE A 74 -18.06 -3.51 -2.91
CA PHE A 74 -17.21 -2.46 -3.44
C PHE A 74 -16.61 -2.85 -4.80
N LEU A 75 -16.01 -4.05 -4.90
CA LEU A 75 -15.34 -4.48 -6.13
C LEU A 75 -16.32 -4.82 -7.26
N SER A 76 -17.53 -5.28 -6.95
CA SER A 76 -18.58 -5.51 -7.97
C SER A 76 -19.31 -4.25 -8.40
N SER A 77 -19.16 -3.14 -7.67
CA SER A 77 -19.85 -1.88 -7.95
C SER A 77 -19.17 -1.08 -9.08
N PRO A 78 -19.95 -0.30 -9.87
CA PRO A 78 -19.40 0.71 -10.76
C PRO A 78 -18.69 1.84 -9.98
N ARG A 79 -17.87 2.60 -10.70
CA ARG A 79 -16.96 3.62 -10.13
C ARG A 79 -17.66 4.64 -9.22
N ASP A 80 -18.78 5.19 -9.67
CA ASP A 80 -19.57 6.17 -8.93
C ASP A 80 -20.11 5.58 -7.61
N GLN A 81 -20.57 4.33 -7.64
CA GLN A 81 -21.02 3.63 -6.45
C GLN A 81 -19.87 3.31 -5.49
N ARG A 82 -18.66 2.99 -5.99
CA ARG A 82 -17.44 2.85 -5.16
C ARG A 82 -17.15 4.14 -4.40
N VAL A 83 -17.23 5.30 -5.06
CA VAL A 83 -17.05 6.62 -4.40
C VAL A 83 -18.12 6.82 -3.32
N ASN A 84 -19.38 6.49 -3.60
CA ASN A 84 -20.47 6.62 -2.63
C ASN A 84 -20.25 5.73 -1.40
N LEU A 85 -19.79 4.49 -1.57
CA LEU A 85 -19.49 3.57 -0.47
C LEU A 85 -18.35 4.10 0.42
N LEU A 86 -17.28 4.64 -0.17
CA LEU A 86 -16.17 5.24 0.60
C LEU A 86 -16.61 6.50 1.35
N ASN A 87 -17.48 7.31 0.73
CA ASN A 87 -18.05 8.49 1.39
C ASN A 87 -18.91 8.16 2.61
N GLN A 88 -19.57 7.00 2.64
CA GLN A 88 -20.35 6.54 3.79
C GLN A 88 -19.48 6.23 5.01
N ILE A 89 -18.24 5.79 4.80
CA ILE A 89 -17.33 5.36 5.87
C ILE A 89 -16.27 6.41 6.22
N LYS A 90 -16.22 7.56 5.54
CA LYS A 90 -15.14 8.56 5.70
C LYS A 90 -14.96 9.11 7.13
N ASN A 91 -16.01 9.08 7.95
CA ASN A 91 -15.99 9.53 9.33
C ASN A 91 -15.89 8.37 10.34
N ASN A 92 -15.75 7.13 9.87
CA ASN A 92 -15.58 5.96 10.72
C ASN A 92 -14.08 5.82 11.07
N GLN A 93 -13.76 5.87 12.37
CA GLN A 93 -12.37 5.74 12.81
C GLN A 93 -11.77 4.40 12.37
N GLY A 94 -12.47 3.28 12.62
CA GLY A 94 -12.08 1.93 12.17
C GLY A 94 -11.71 1.86 10.68
N ALA A 95 -12.52 2.51 9.83
CA ALA A 95 -12.26 2.60 8.41
C ALA A 95 -10.97 3.39 8.10
N ALA A 96 -10.73 4.50 8.80
CA ALA A 96 -9.52 5.30 8.61
C ALA A 96 -8.24 4.48 8.90
N GLN A 97 -8.27 3.55 9.86
CA GLN A 97 -7.12 2.65 10.11
C GLN A 97 -6.96 1.55 9.06
N ALA A 98 -8.06 1.07 8.47
CA ALA A 98 -8.03 -0.04 7.52
C ALA A 98 -7.75 0.40 6.06
N LEU A 99 -8.11 1.64 5.71
CA LEU A 99 -8.00 2.16 4.33
C LEU A 99 -6.60 2.03 3.71
N PRO A 100 -5.48 2.29 4.42
CA PRO A 100 -4.15 2.10 3.84
C PRO A 100 -3.87 0.65 3.44
N VAL A 101 -4.34 -0.33 4.23
CA VAL A 101 -4.22 -1.75 3.92
C VAL A 101 -5.03 -2.10 2.69
N PHE A 102 -6.28 -1.64 2.63
CA PHE A 102 -7.14 -1.88 1.46
C PHE A 102 -6.60 -1.19 0.20
N THR A 103 -6.02 0.00 0.32
CA THR A 103 -5.39 0.71 -0.80
C THR A 103 -4.21 -0.11 -1.35
N GLN A 104 -3.33 -0.60 -0.48
CA GLN A 104 -2.22 -1.47 -0.89
C GLN A 104 -2.73 -2.75 -1.56
N MET A 105 -3.66 -3.45 -0.91
CA MET A 105 -4.29 -4.67 -1.43
C MET A 105 -4.86 -4.47 -2.84
N LEU A 106 -5.60 -3.38 -3.06
CA LEU A 106 -6.25 -3.08 -4.34
C LEU A 106 -5.30 -2.50 -5.41
N THR A 107 -4.11 -2.09 -5.00
CA THR A 107 -3.06 -1.64 -5.93
C THR A 107 -2.20 -2.83 -6.39
N SER A 108 -1.87 -3.75 -5.49
CA SER A 108 -0.98 -4.88 -5.79
C SER A 108 -1.69 -6.13 -6.35
N CYS A 109 -3.02 -6.21 -6.23
CA CYS A 109 -3.82 -7.36 -6.68
C CYS A 109 -3.56 -7.81 -8.12
N VAL A 110 -3.13 -6.92 -9.02
CA VAL A 110 -2.93 -7.23 -10.44
C VAL A 110 -1.78 -8.22 -10.68
N LYS A 111 -1.00 -8.51 -9.63
CA LYS A 111 0.05 -9.53 -9.61
C LYS A 111 -0.47 -10.95 -9.28
N TYR A 112 -1.73 -11.05 -8.86
CA TYR A 112 -2.39 -12.28 -8.40
C TYR A 112 -3.63 -12.55 -9.24
#